data_AF-A0A059CKI2-F1
#
_entry.id   AF-A0A059CKI2-F1
#
_cell.length_a   1.000
_cell.length_b   1.000
_cell.length_c   1.000
_cell.angle_alpha   90.00
_cell.angle_beta   90.00
_cell.angle_gamma   90.00
#
_symmetry.space_group_name_H-M   'P 1'
#
loop_
_entity.id
_entity.type
_entity.pdbx_description
1 polymer ?
#
loop_
_entity_poly.entity_id
_entity_poly.type
_entity_poly.pdbx_seq_one_letter_code
_entity_poly.pdbx_strand_id
1 'polypeptide(L)'
;MSIVLLDGELIVVKGLDLKRYAGRWYEIASLPVPYQPKDGEDTRATYTLKDNGTLDVLNESYESWVNGKRNFVKGNAYKADPSSDEAKLKVKFYLPLSNPTSTVVGDYWVLYLDTDYQYAIGGEPNRTSLFVCIILVR
;
A
#
# COMPACT_ATOMS: atom_id res chain seq x y z
N MET A 1 -15.89 10.45 9.62
CA MET A 1 -14.83 9.45 9.75
C MET A 1 -13.62 10.17 10.33
N SER A 2 -13.17 9.81 11.53
CA SER A 2 -12.04 10.48 12.19
C SER A 2 -10.89 9.49 12.31
N ILE A 3 -9.72 9.84 11.82
CA ILE A 3 -8.47 9.18 12.21
C ILE A 3 -8.21 9.67 13.64
N VAL A 4 -8.39 8.79 14.62
CA VAL A 4 -8.23 9.12 16.04
C VAL A 4 -6.78 8.87 16.45
N LEU A 5 -6.28 9.67 17.39
CA LEU A 5 -4.96 9.50 17.99
C LEU A 5 -5.13 8.92 19.40
N LEU A 6 -4.29 7.96 19.75
CA LEU A 6 -4.07 7.53 21.14
C LEU A 6 -2.63 7.88 21.48
N ASP A 7 -2.44 8.76 22.48
CA ASP A 7 -1.13 9.19 22.97
C ASP A 7 -0.14 9.70 21.89
N GLY A 8 -0.67 10.26 20.80
CA GLY A 8 0.11 10.78 19.67
C GLY A 8 0.47 9.75 18.59
N GLU A 9 0.23 8.45 18.84
CA GLU A 9 0.39 7.38 17.85
C GLU A 9 -0.85 7.31 16.94
N LEU A 10 -0.60 6.95 15.67
CA LEU A 10 -1.67 6.65 14.73
C LEU A 10 -2.35 5.34 15.12
N ILE A 11 -3.68 5.39 15.27
CA ILE A 11 -4.47 4.16 15.38
C ILE A 11 -4.51 3.49 14.01
N VAL A 12 -4.36 2.16 14.01
CA VAL A 12 -4.40 1.31 12.83
C VAL A 12 -5.55 0.33 12.93
N VAL A 13 -5.99 -0.17 11.78
CA VAL A 13 -6.95 -1.27 11.68
C VAL A 13 -6.42 -2.47 12.44
N LYS A 14 -7.32 -3.19 13.12
CA LYS A 14 -7.04 -4.47 13.78
C LYS A 14 -7.77 -5.59 13.07
N GLY A 15 -7.21 -6.79 13.11
CA GLY A 15 -7.81 -7.99 12.52
C GLY A 15 -7.93 -7.93 10.99
N LEU A 16 -6.92 -7.34 10.32
CA LEU A 16 -6.89 -7.26 8.85
C LEU A 16 -6.94 -8.66 8.21
N ASP A 17 -7.99 -8.92 7.44
CA ASP A 17 -8.11 -10.12 6.62
C ASP A 17 -7.38 -9.92 5.29
N LEU A 18 -6.16 -10.48 5.19
CA LEU A 18 -5.32 -10.35 3.99
C LEU A 18 -5.96 -10.98 2.74
N LYS A 19 -6.84 -11.96 2.89
CA LYS A 19 -7.54 -12.57 1.75
C LYS A 19 -8.57 -11.61 1.17
N ARG A 20 -9.27 -10.86 2.02
CA ARG A 20 -10.22 -9.82 1.59
C ARG A 20 -9.52 -8.53 1.14
N TYR A 21 -8.32 -8.26 1.68
CA TYR A 21 -7.51 -7.11 1.30
C TYR A 21 -6.79 -7.31 -0.04
N ALA A 22 -6.52 -8.56 -0.42
CA ALA A 22 -5.98 -8.92 -1.73
C ALA A 22 -6.89 -8.42 -2.87
N GLY A 23 -6.29 -8.13 -4.01
CA GLY A 23 -6.94 -7.49 -5.15
C GLY A 23 -6.31 -6.15 -5.51
N ARG A 24 -6.98 -5.39 -6.38
CA ARG A 24 -6.47 -4.15 -6.94
C ARG A 24 -7.12 -2.93 -6.32
N TRP A 25 -6.30 -2.11 -5.67
CA TRP A 25 -6.68 -0.85 -5.07
C TRP A 25 -6.24 0.30 -5.97
N TYR A 26 -7.18 1.18 -6.30
CA TYR A 26 -6.96 2.40 -7.06
C TYR A 26 -6.76 3.55 -6.10
N GLU A 27 -5.69 4.31 -6.27
CA GLU A 27 -5.40 5.50 -5.50
C GLU A 27 -6.26 6.66 -5.99
N ILE A 28 -7.00 7.29 -5.09
CA ILE A 28 -7.85 8.45 -5.39
C ILE A 28 -7.32 9.75 -4.77
N ALA A 29 -6.43 9.65 -3.79
CA ALA A 29 -5.69 10.77 -3.23
C ALA A 29 -4.43 10.25 -2.51
N SER A 30 -3.37 11.04 -2.50
CA SER A 30 -2.17 10.75 -1.73
C SER A 30 -1.46 12.03 -1.28
N LEU A 31 -0.59 11.89 -0.27
CA LEU A 31 0.44 12.89 -0.03
C LEU A 31 1.57 12.71 -1.05
N PRO A 32 2.18 13.79 -1.57
CA PRO A 32 3.30 13.67 -2.50
C PRO A 32 4.45 12.89 -1.87
N VAL A 33 4.78 11.74 -2.43
CA VAL A 33 5.88 10.87 -2.00
C VAL A 33 6.98 10.84 -3.06
N PRO A 34 8.26 10.81 -2.66
CA PRO A 34 9.38 10.95 -3.61
C PRO A 34 9.56 9.76 -4.56
N TYR A 35 8.92 8.62 -4.27
CA TYR A 35 9.02 7.38 -5.04
C TYR A 35 7.85 7.15 -6.01
N GLN A 36 6.89 8.07 -6.08
CA GLN A 36 5.78 8.04 -7.04
C GLN A 36 5.95 9.16 -8.07
N PRO A 37 5.64 8.93 -9.35
CA PRO A 37 5.61 10.00 -10.34
C PRO A 37 4.61 11.08 -9.92
N LYS A 38 5.04 12.36 -9.97
CA LYS A 38 4.18 13.50 -9.59
C LYS A 38 2.92 13.59 -10.44
N ASP A 39 3.04 13.25 -11.71
CA ASP A 39 1.97 13.35 -12.71
C ASP A 39 1.50 11.94 -13.14
N GLY A 40 1.62 10.95 -12.25
CA GLY A 40 1.19 9.58 -12.52
C GLY A 40 -0.32 9.44 -12.51
N GLU A 41 -0.89 8.98 -13.62
CA GLU A 41 -2.31 8.69 -13.79
C GLU A 41 -2.61 7.20 -13.59
N ASP A 42 -3.86 6.87 -13.25
CA ASP A 42 -4.33 5.49 -13.00
C ASP A 42 -3.40 4.71 -12.04
N THR A 43 -3.00 5.39 -10.95
CA THR A 43 -2.12 4.83 -9.92
C THR A 43 -2.87 3.77 -9.12
N ARG A 44 -2.25 2.59 -8.99
CA ARG A 44 -2.86 1.44 -8.31
C ARG A 44 -1.84 0.52 -7.67
N ALA A 45 -2.28 -0.18 -6.63
CA ALA A 45 -1.56 -1.27 -6.00
C ALA A 45 -2.36 -2.57 -6.15
N THR A 46 -1.74 -3.62 -6.67
CA THR A 46 -2.33 -4.96 -6.75
C THR A 46 -1.63 -5.87 -5.73
N TYR A 47 -2.43 -6.45 -4.82
CA TYR A 47 -1.97 -7.37 -3.79
C TYR A 47 -2.39 -8.81 -4.10
N THR A 48 -1.42 -9.74 -4.08
CA THR A 48 -1.70 -11.17 -4.26
C THR A 48 -1.26 -11.94 -3.03
N LEU A 49 -2.18 -12.62 -2.36
CA LEU A 49 -1.87 -13.43 -1.19
C LEU A 49 -1.14 -14.72 -1.57
N LYS A 50 -0.04 -14.99 -0.87
CA LYS A 50 0.72 -16.24 -0.97
C LYS A 50 0.40 -17.17 0.19
N ASP A 51 0.65 -18.47 -0.02
CA ASP A 51 0.39 -19.53 0.96
C ASP A 51 1.14 -19.33 2.29
N ASN A 52 2.27 -18.62 2.26
CA ASN A 52 3.06 -18.30 3.44
C ASN A 52 2.54 -17.08 4.24
N GLY A 53 1.38 -16.52 3.87
CA GLY A 53 0.77 -15.39 4.58
C GLY A 53 1.36 -14.01 4.25
N THR A 54 2.23 -13.92 3.23
CA THR A 54 2.73 -12.63 2.72
C THR A 54 2.00 -12.22 1.44
N LEU A 55 1.98 -10.93 1.12
CA LEU A 55 1.41 -10.41 -0.12
C LEU A 55 2.53 -10.14 -1.13
N ASP A 56 2.35 -10.53 -2.38
CA ASP A 56 3.06 -9.86 -3.48
C ASP A 56 2.41 -8.50 -3.73
N VAL A 57 3.24 -7.51 -4.03
CA VAL A 57 2.81 -6.12 -4.26
C VAL A 57 3.26 -5.71 -5.65
N LEU A 58 2.34 -5.20 -6.44
CA LEU A 58 2.61 -4.55 -7.72
C LEU A 58 2.00 -3.15 -7.70
N ASN A 59 2.86 -2.14 -7.61
CA ASN A 59 2.46 -0.75 -7.76
C ASN A 59 2.70 -0.29 -9.19
N GLU A 60 1.71 0.37 -9.77
CA GLU A 60 1.71 0.78 -11.18
C GLU A 60 1.07 2.15 -11.33
N SER A 61 1.58 2.93 -12.28
CA SER A 61 0.97 4.17 -12.76
C SER A 61 1.32 4.38 -14.23
N TYR A 62 0.68 5.36 -14.87
CA TYR A 62 0.86 5.69 -16.28
C TYR A 62 1.22 7.16 -16.42
N GLU A 63 2.12 7.48 -17.35
CA GLU A 63 2.46 8.88 -17.67
C GLU A 63 1.29 9.64 -18.31
N SER A 64 0.32 8.93 -18.87
CA SER A 64 -0.94 9.46 -19.37
C SER A 64 -1.98 8.34 -19.53
N TRP A 65 -3.27 8.67 -19.37
CA TRP A 65 -4.43 7.82 -19.58
C TRP A 65 -4.47 7.22 -20.99
N VAL A 66 -3.98 7.95 -21.99
CA VAL A 66 -4.00 7.52 -23.39
C VAL A 66 -2.57 7.35 -23.88
N ASN A 67 -2.19 6.11 -24.20
CA ASN A 67 -0.87 5.74 -24.71
C ASN A 67 0.33 6.14 -23.81
N GLY A 68 0.10 6.43 -22.53
CA GLY A 68 1.16 6.71 -21.58
C GLY A 68 2.02 5.49 -21.28
N LYS A 69 3.31 5.71 -21.05
CA LYS A 69 4.20 4.63 -20.62
C LYS A 69 3.82 4.19 -19.20
N ARG A 70 3.82 2.88 -18.99
CA ARG A 70 3.61 2.26 -17.68
C ARG A 70 4.88 2.35 -16.83
N ASN A 71 4.74 2.94 -15.65
CA ASN A 71 5.71 2.89 -14.56
C ASN A 71 5.26 1.85 -13.54
N PHE A 72 6.18 1.03 -13.04
CA PHE A 72 5.81 0.00 -12.07
C PHE A 72 6.97 -0.41 -11.17
N VAL A 73 6.63 -0.93 -9.98
CA VAL A 73 7.57 -1.55 -9.05
C VAL A 73 6.93 -2.79 -8.41
N LYS A 74 7.74 -3.83 -8.23
CA LYS A 74 7.33 -5.09 -7.59
C LYS A 74 7.92 -5.20 -6.20
N GLY A 75 7.21 -5.88 -5.31
CA GLY A 75 7.62 -6.07 -3.94
C GLY A 75 6.84 -7.15 -3.22
N ASN A 76 7.05 -7.25 -1.92
CA ASN A 76 6.22 -8.06 -1.03
C ASN A 76 5.90 -7.28 0.24
N ALA A 77 4.72 -7.55 0.81
CA ALA A 77 4.32 -7.03 2.10
C ALA A 77 4.15 -8.17 3.12
N TYR A 78 4.53 -7.92 4.36
CA TYR A 78 4.45 -8.85 5.47
C TYR A 78 4.20 -8.11 6.78
N LYS A 79 3.61 -8.78 7.78
CA LYS A 79 3.37 -8.17 9.09
C LYS A 79 4.68 -7.75 9.74
N ALA A 80 4.72 -6.55 10.30
CA ALA A 80 5.86 -6.06 11.08
C ALA A 80 6.04 -6.88 12.37
N ASP A 81 4.93 -7.24 13.01
CA ASP A 81 4.86 -8.18 14.12
C ASP A 81 3.83 -9.27 13.81
N PRO A 82 4.26 -10.53 13.56
CA PRO A 82 3.35 -11.63 13.29
C PRO A 82 2.34 -11.91 14.41
N SER A 83 2.67 -11.58 15.66
CA SER A 83 1.85 -11.87 16.85
C SER A 83 0.79 -10.81 17.17
N SER A 84 0.94 -9.60 16.65
CA SER A 84 0.01 -8.48 16.88
C SER A 84 -1.24 -8.56 15.98
N ASP A 85 -2.40 -8.08 16.41
CA ASP A 85 -3.59 -7.99 15.55
C ASP A 85 -3.61 -6.72 14.67
N GLU A 86 -2.62 -5.84 14.84
CA GLU A 86 -2.53 -4.57 14.14
C GLU A 86 -2.12 -4.71 12.67
N ALA A 87 -2.72 -3.90 11.82
CA ALA A 87 -2.44 -3.80 10.38
C ALA A 87 -1.16 -3.00 10.07
N LYS A 88 -0.08 -3.26 10.82
CA LYS A 88 1.26 -2.70 10.61
C LYS A 88 2.05 -3.67 9.73
N LEU A 89 2.28 -3.29 8.48
CA LEU A 89 3.04 -4.07 7.51
C LEU A 89 4.40 -3.43 7.25
N LYS A 90 5.37 -4.25 6.84
CA LYS A 90 6.56 -3.83 6.12
C LYS A 90 6.37 -4.16 4.65
N VAL A 91 6.75 -3.24 3.77
CA VAL A 91 6.73 -3.44 2.32
C VAL A 91 8.16 -3.37 1.81
N LYS A 92 8.58 -4.40 1.09
CA LYS A 92 9.90 -4.50 0.48
C LYS A 92 9.76 -4.40 -1.03
N PHE A 93 10.32 -3.37 -1.64
CA PHE A 93 10.34 -3.18 -3.10
C PHE A 93 11.69 -3.56 -3.70
N TYR A 94 11.65 -4.14 -4.89
CA TYR A 94 12.82 -4.51 -5.70
C TYR A 94 13.08 -3.43 -6.73
N LEU A 95 14.22 -2.73 -6.61
CA LEU A 95 14.55 -1.62 -7.50
C LEU A 95 15.30 -2.16 -8.74
N PRO A 96 14.89 -1.76 -9.96
CA PRO A 96 15.62 -2.07 -11.18
C PRO A 96 16.84 -1.14 -11.31
N LEU A 97 17.82 -1.31 -10.43
CA LEU A 97 19.16 -0.71 -10.56
C LEU A 97 20.13 -1.75 -11.13
N SER A 98 21.35 -1.34 -11.48
CA SER A 98 22.41 -2.22 -12.00
C SER A 98 22.77 -3.41 -11.08
N ASN A 99 22.33 -3.38 -9.81
CA ASN A 99 22.46 -4.48 -8.86
C ASN A 99 21.08 -5.14 -8.59
N PRO A 100 20.89 -6.41 -8.95
CA PRO A 100 19.62 -7.14 -8.76
C PRO A 100 19.27 -7.42 -7.28
N THR A 101 20.13 -7.07 -6.32
CA THR A 101 19.87 -7.21 -4.88
C THR A 101 19.43 -5.91 -4.20
N SER A 102 19.32 -4.79 -4.94
CA SER A 102 18.88 -3.51 -4.38
C SER A 102 17.41 -3.54 -3.97
N THR A 103 17.16 -3.44 -2.67
CA THR A 103 15.80 -3.42 -2.12
C THR A 103 15.62 -2.29 -1.13
N VAL A 104 14.44 -1.68 -1.12
CA VAL A 104 14.03 -0.70 -0.11
C VAL A 104 12.91 -1.31 0.71
N VAL A 105 12.97 -1.13 2.03
CA VAL A 105 11.94 -1.57 2.96
C VAL A 105 11.34 -0.35 3.63
N GLY A 106 10.01 -0.23 3.59
CA GLY A 106 9.25 0.84 4.22
C GLY A 106 8.15 0.29 5.13
N ASP A 107 7.61 1.16 5.96
CA ASP A 107 6.39 0.91 6.72
C ASP A 107 5.16 1.14 5.84
N TYR A 108 4.15 0.29 6.00
CA TYR A 108 2.82 0.48 5.42
C TYR A 108 1.77 0.07 6.44
N TRP A 109 1.08 1.05 6.99
CA TRP A 109 0.08 0.87 8.04
C TRP A 109 -1.29 1.14 7.46
N VAL A 110 -2.24 0.21 7.65
CA VAL A 110 -3.64 0.45 7.27
C VAL A 110 -4.30 1.24 8.40
N LEU A 111 -4.49 2.53 8.18
CA LEU A 111 -5.03 3.48 9.16
C LEU A 111 -6.56 3.41 9.22
N TYR A 112 -7.19 3.08 8.10
CA TYR A 112 -8.63 2.86 8.00
C TYR A 112 -8.94 1.81 6.94
N LEU A 113 -9.99 1.05 7.19
CA LEU A 113 -10.60 0.11 6.26
C LEU A 113 -12.09 0.01 6.60
N ASP A 114 -12.96 0.17 5.61
CA ASP A 114 -14.38 -0.04 5.80
C ASP A 114 -14.72 -1.55 5.95
N THR A 115 -15.91 -1.84 6.48
CA THR A 115 -16.35 -3.21 6.74
C THR A 115 -16.43 -4.08 5.50
N ASP A 116 -16.70 -3.47 4.35
CA ASP A 116 -16.84 -4.15 3.08
C ASP A 116 -15.54 -4.22 2.29
N TYR A 117 -14.44 -3.65 2.80
CA TYR A 117 -13.11 -3.61 2.17
C TYR A 117 -13.17 -2.93 0.79
N GLN A 118 -13.95 -1.85 0.68
CA GLN A 118 -14.08 -1.00 -0.51
C GLN A 118 -13.24 0.27 -0.45
N TYR A 119 -12.93 0.76 0.75
CA TYR A 119 -12.20 2.00 1.01
C TYR A 119 -11.10 1.75 2.03
N ALA A 120 -9.88 2.12 1.69
CA ALA A 120 -8.73 2.01 2.59
C ALA A 120 -7.98 3.33 2.69
N ILE A 121 -7.42 3.59 3.86
CA ILE A 121 -6.39 4.62 4.04
C ILE A 121 -5.13 3.91 4.52
N GLY A 122 -4.07 3.98 3.72
CA GLY A 122 -2.74 3.53 4.07
C GLY A 122 -1.82 4.71 4.38
N GLY A 123 -0.76 4.48 5.15
CA GLY A 123 0.26 5.50 5.41
C GLY A 123 1.40 4.93 6.23
N GLU A 124 2.16 5.82 6.87
CA GLU A 124 3.33 5.43 7.66
C GLU A 124 3.42 6.22 8.99
N PRO A 125 4.14 5.71 10.00
CA PRO A 125 4.13 6.27 11.36
C PRO A 125 4.57 7.74 11.46
N ASN A 126 5.53 8.16 10.64
CA ASN A 126 6.06 9.53 10.67
C ASN A 126 5.17 10.54 9.91
N ARG A 127 4.07 10.07 9.29
CA ARG A 127 3.09 10.88 8.55
C ARG A 127 3.64 11.57 7.30
N THR A 128 4.73 11.07 6.72
CA THR A 128 5.27 11.60 5.46
C THR A 128 4.68 10.94 4.21
N SER A 129 3.89 9.88 4.38
CA SER A 129 3.07 9.26 3.32
C SER A 129 1.64 8.97 3.77
N LEU A 130 0.71 9.09 2.83
CA LEU A 130 -0.71 8.76 2.98
C LEU A 130 -1.27 8.39 1.60
N PHE A 131 -2.11 7.37 1.55
CA PHE A 131 -2.80 6.90 0.35
C PHE A 131 -4.27 6.63 0.69
N VAL A 132 -5.18 7.23 -0.06
CA VAL A 132 -6.61 6.93 -0.02
C VAL A 132 -6.93 6.08 -1.23
N CYS A 133 -7.45 4.88 -0.99
CA CYS A 133 -7.65 3.89 -2.03
C CYS A 133 -9.07 3.35 -2.06
N ILE A 134 -9.52 2.96 -3.25
CA ILE A 134 -10.78 2.27 -3.48
C ILE A 134 -10.58 0.97 -4.25
N ILE A 135 -11.44 -0.02 -4.04
CA ILE A 135 -11.56 -1.17 -4.93
C ILE A 135 -12.71 -0.90 -5.91
N LEU A 136 -12.47 -1.10 -7.21
CA LEU A 136 -13.50 -0.89 -8.24
C LEU A 136 -14.15 -2.20 -8.70
N VAL A 137 -13.41 -3.32 -8.62
CA VAL A 137 -13.85 -4.65 -9.04
C VAL A 137 -13.18 -5.68 -8.12
N ARG A 138 -13.94 -6.70 -7.69
CA ARG A 138 -13.44 -7.83 -6.90
C ARG A 138 -13.24 -9.08 -7.74
#